data_AF-A0A838G9R6-F1
#
_entry.id   AF-A0A838G9R6-F1
#
_cell.length_a   1.000
_cell.length_b   1.000
_cell.length_c   1.000
_cell.angle_alpha   90.00
_cell.angle_beta   90.00
_cell.angle_gamma   90.00
#
_symmetry.space_group_name_H-M   'P 1'
#
loop_
_entity.id
_entity.type
_entity.pdbx_description
1 polymer ?
#
loop_
_entity_poly.entity_id
_entity_poly.type
_entity_poly.pdbx_seq_one_letter_code
_entity_poly.pdbx_strand_id
1 'polypeptide(L)' 'PELHPEVLDGPLTPGAVFDRELPLSEVAEAYRAMDERRAIKVLLRP' A
#
# COMPACT_ATOMS: atom_id res chain seq x y z
N PRO A 1 -13.10 -6.21 -17.58
CA PRO A 1 -13.37 -5.92 -16.16
C PRO A 1 -13.06 -4.45 -15.87
N GLU A 2 -13.99 -3.74 -15.23
CA GLU A 2 -13.82 -2.33 -14.86
C GLU A 2 -13.54 -2.28 -13.35
N LEU A 3 -12.27 -2.10 -12.97
CA LEU A 3 -11.84 -2.14 -11.56
C LEU A 3 -12.39 -0.98 -10.72
N HIS A 4 -12.71 0.15 -11.34
CA HIS A 4 -13.12 1.35 -10.62
C HIS A 4 -14.51 1.21 -9.96
N PRO A 5 -15.58 0.81 -10.68
CA PRO A 5 -16.86 0.46 -10.04
C PRO A 5 -16.71 -0.63 -8.98
N GLU A 6 -15.95 -1.69 -9.25
CA GLU A 6 -15.76 -2.79 -8.32
C GLU A 6 -15.07 -2.38 -7.00
N VAL A 7 -14.28 -1.31 -6.98
CA VAL A 7 -13.70 -0.75 -5.75
C VAL A 7 -14.69 0.17 -5.04
N LEU A 8 -15.43 0.99 -5.78
CA LEU A 8 -16.39 1.95 -5.23
C LEU A 8 -17.63 1.28 -4.64
N ASP A 9 -18.12 0.23 -5.30
CA ASP A 9 -19.30 -0.54 -4.88
C ASP A 9 -18.95 -1.53 -3.74
N GLY A 10 -17.66 -1.67 -3.41
CA GLY A 10 -17.16 -2.53 -2.34
C GLY A 10 -16.85 -4.01 -2.64
N PRO A 11 -17.10 -4.62 -3.83
CA PRO A 11 -16.69 -6.02 -4.04
C PRO A 11 -15.17 -6.24 -4.09
N LEU A 12 -14.36 -5.20 -4.34
CA LEU A 12 -12.90 -5.24 -4.26
C LEU A 12 -12.36 -4.30 -3.18
N THR A 13 -11.43 -4.80 -2.36
CA THR A 13 -10.72 -4.02 -1.34
C THR A 13 -9.22 -3.93 -1.66
N PRO A 14 -8.80 -3.05 -2.60
CA PRO A 14 -7.40 -2.97 -3.04
C PRO A 14 -6.46 -2.48 -1.93
N GLY A 15 -6.97 -1.76 -0.93
CA GLY A 15 -6.19 -1.29 0.22
C GLY A 15 -5.66 -2.40 1.13
N ALA A 16 -6.19 -3.63 1.03
CA ALA A 16 -5.74 -4.75 1.85
C ALA A 16 -4.29 -5.19 1.58
N VAL A 17 -3.68 -4.72 0.49
CA VAL A 17 -2.28 -5.01 0.17
C VAL A 17 -1.28 -4.23 1.04
N PHE A 18 -1.72 -3.16 1.71
CA PHE A 18 -0.87 -2.36 2.59
C PHE A 18 -0.68 -3.08 3.92
N ASP A 19 0.50 -3.65 4.12
CA ASP A 19 0.89 -4.40 5.31
C ASP A 19 1.72 -3.58 6.30
N ARG A 20 2.12 -2.36 5.91
CA ARG A 20 2.88 -1.44 6.75
C ARG A 20 2.54 0.02 6.48
N GLU A 21 2.66 0.85 7.50
CA GLU A 21 2.47 2.30 7.44
C GLU A 21 3.71 3.01 7.98
N LEU A 22 4.17 4.08 7.31
CA LEU A 22 5.34 4.89 7.69
C LEU A 22 5.07 6.39 7.41
N PRO A 23 5.74 7.32 8.11
CA PRO A 23 5.67 8.75 7.77
C PRO A 23 6.38 9.03 6.43
N LEU A 24 5.95 10.07 5.71
CA LEU A 24 6.51 10.47 4.40
C LEU A 24 8.00 10.79 4.49
N SER A 25 8.46 11.31 5.64
CA SER A 25 9.88 11.54 5.94
C SER A 25 10.73 10.27 5.89
N GLU A 26 10.13 9.08 6.00
CA GLU A 26 10.81 7.78 5.99
C GLU A 26 10.63 7.02 4.66
N VAL A 27 10.34 7.73 3.56
CA VAL A 27 10.15 7.11 2.22
C VAL A 27 11.32 6.19 1.80
N ALA A 28 12.55 6.55 2.15
CA ALA A 28 13.73 5.72 1.86
C ALA A 28 13.67 4.36 2.57
N GLU A 29 13.18 4.32 3.81
CA GLU A 29 12.99 3.07 4.54
C GLU A 29 11.87 2.24 3.93
N ALA A 30 10.77 2.87 3.51
CA ALA A 30 9.67 2.17 2.86
C ALA A 30 10.16 1.39 1.63
N TYR A 31 10.97 2.02 0.78
CA TYR A 31 11.58 1.36 -0.37
C TYR A 31 12.51 0.21 0.03
N ARG A 32 13.41 0.46 1.00
CA ARG A 32 14.34 -0.57 1.49
C ARG A 32 13.60 -1.77 2.07
N ALA A 33 12.52 -1.55 2.82
CA ALA A 33 11.70 -2.61 3.39
C ALA A 33 11.03 -3.48 2.31
N MET A 34 10.59 -2.88 1.20
CA MET A 34 10.02 -3.64 0.09
C MET A 34 11.10 -4.41 -0.70
N ASP A 35 12.28 -3.80 -0.90
CA ASP A 35 13.42 -4.44 -1.59
C ASP A 35 13.93 -5.66 -0.82
N GLU A 36 14.13 -5.52 0.50
CA GLU A 36 14.56 -6.60 1.39
C GLU A 36 13.43 -7.60 1.72
N ARG A 37 12.24 -7.45 1.10
CA ARG A 37 11.02 -8.25 1.34
C ARG A 37 10.58 -8.34 2.80
N ARG A 38 10.76 -7.26 3.55
CA ARG A 38 10.20 -7.05 4.89
C ARG A 38 8.79 -6.46 4.86
N ALA A 39 8.34 -5.93 3.73
CA ALA A 39 6.99 -5.42 3.51
C ALA A 39 6.51 -5.71 2.09
N ILE A 40 5.21 -5.93 1.91
CA ILE A 40 4.55 -6.13 0.61
C ILE A 40 4.23 -4.78 -0.04
N LYS A 41 3.55 -3.89 0.69
CA LYS A 41 3.18 -2.54 0.26
C LYS A 41 3.12 -1.60 1.46
N VAL A 42 3.84 -0.48 1.36
CA VAL A 42 3.84 0.53 2.42
C VAL A 42 2.91 1.68 2.07
N LEU A 43 2.06 2.06 3.02
CA LEU A 43 1.27 3.30 2.98
C LEU A 43 2.08 4.43 3.64
N LEU A 44 2.38 5.50 2.90
CA LEU A 44 3.03 6.68 3.46
C LEU A 44 1.99 7.67 3.96
N ARG A 45 2.17 8.20 5.17
CA ARG A 45 1.36 9.28 5.73
C ARG A 45 2.11 10.61 5.67
N PRO A 46 1.45 11.73 5.26
CA PRO A 46 2.05 13.06 5.26
C PRO A 46 2.68 13.45 6.60
#